data_AF-A0A845ZTK7-F1
#
_entry.id   AF-A0A845ZTK7-F1
#
_cell.length_a   1.000
_cell.length_b   1.000
_cell.length_c   1.000
_cell.angle_alpha   90.00
_cell.angle_beta   90.00
_cell.angle_gamma   90.00
#
_symmetry.space_group_name_H-M   'P 1'
#
loop_
_entity.id
_entity.type
_entity.pdbx_description
1 polymer ?
#
loop_
_entity_poly.entity_id
_entity_poly.type
_entity_poly.pdbx_seq_one_letter_code
_entity_poly.pdbx_strand_id
1 'polypeptide(L)'
;VTIANYLEARLNERITQQRRSPQKYRPMTLPPSEPELKQALALPPKIRDGKYRVINAAVPGYTSGNALAQLALKILPYSPDAVIVLGGYTDLITPSDQNLTDIPNTEAFLQNATGHFWTHLTQQLKHLVTKTYLAKAITYWVLQPQPSVSQRSLVMRGDVMPLKKYLPQKSDELERRLTRYRNNLRHMLRLTAGQGIPLLVAVQPEITGRGNNKIKPAEKEILQQLGKVYQKQVQANYPKLVVAGQQLEKGFPKNIKVLNLYTIYQNFPELAFHDAIHLTEAANIHVAKSLYYGLTSLPKLQVASFYSNLDQ
;
A
#
# COMPACT_ATOMS: atom_id res chain seq x y z
N VAL A 1 -6.48 1.16 14.05
CA VAL A 1 -5.51 2.16 13.52
C VAL A 1 -5.39 2.01 12.01
N THR A 2 -5.44 3.12 11.25
CA THR A 2 -5.25 3.10 9.78
C THR A 2 -3.78 3.32 9.40
N ILE A 3 -3.40 2.95 8.17
CA ILE A 3 -2.05 3.22 7.63
C ILE A 3 -1.70 4.71 7.74
N ALA A 4 -2.62 5.60 7.34
CA ALA A 4 -2.40 7.04 7.37
C ALA A 4 -2.15 7.57 8.78
N ASN A 5 -2.98 7.18 9.75
CA ASN A 5 -2.84 7.63 11.14
C ASN A 5 -1.52 7.13 11.75
N TYR A 6 -1.12 5.89 11.44
CA TYR A 6 0.17 5.35 11.89
C TYR A 6 1.34 6.13 11.30
N LEU A 7 1.31 6.38 9.98
CA LEU A 7 2.37 7.14 9.29
C LEU A 7 2.50 8.56 9.86
N GLU A 8 1.39 9.26 10.06
CA GLU A 8 1.39 10.61 10.62
C GLU A 8 1.99 10.63 12.03
N ALA A 9 1.54 9.72 12.90
CA ALA A 9 2.07 9.60 14.25
C ALA A 9 3.58 9.32 14.25
N ARG A 10 4.03 8.37 13.42
CA ARG A 10 5.46 8.00 13.34
C ARG A 10 6.34 9.10 12.76
N LEU A 11 5.87 9.85 11.77
CA LEU A 11 6.63 10.98 11.22
C LEU A 11 6.79 12.10 12.24
N ASN A 12 5.74 12.44 12.99
CA ASN A 12 5.83 13.46 14.03
C ASN A 12 6.62 12.98 15.27
N GLU A 13 6.54 11.69 15.60
CA GLU A 13 7.41 11.08 16.61
C GLU A 13 8.88 11.15 16.20
N ARG A 14 9.19 10.90 14.92
CA ARG A 14 10.53 11.04 14.37
C ARG A 14 11.08 12.46 14.53
N ILE A 15 10.29 13.49 14.30
CA ILE A 15 10.68 14.88 14.56
C ILE A 15 10.99 15.12 16.03
N THR A 16 10.14 14.64 16.93
CA THR A 16 10.36 14.76 18.38
C THR A 16 11.65 14.07 18.81
N GLN A 17 11.92 12.87 18.28
CA GLN A 17 13.15 12.13 18.56
C GLN A 17 14.39 12.83 18.00
N GLN A 18 14.31 13.41 16.79
CA GLN A 18 15.40 14.17 16.17
C GLN A 18 15.81 15.39 16.99
N ARG A 19 14.86 16.05 17.64
CA ARG A 19 15.12 17.21 18.51
C ARG A 19 15.68 16.80 19.87
N ARG A 20 15.14 15.73 20.47
CA ARG A 20 15.55 15.26 21.80
C ARG A 20 16.89 14.52 21.79
N SER A 21 17.25 13.88 20.68
CA SER A 21 18.47 13.07 20.56
C SER A 21 19.12 13.24 19.19
N PRO A 22 19.60 14.44 18.84
CA PRO A 22 20.17 14.74 17.52
C PRO A 22 21.37 13.85 17.15
N GLN A 23 22.13 13.36 18.14
CA GLN A 23 23.26 12.46 17.98
C GLN A 23 22.91 11.06 17.46
N LYS A 24 21.63 10.66 17.51
CA LYS A 24 21.15 9.40 16.91
C LYS A 24 20.92 9.52 15.40
N TYR A 25 21.15 10.70 14.84
CA TYR A 25 20.88 11.04 13.45
C TYR A 25 22.12 11.59 12.78
N ARG A 26 22.19 11.42 11.46
CA ARG A 26 23.28 11.99 10.66
C ARG A 26 23.38 13.51 10.92
N PRO A 27 24.57 14.02 11.24
CA PRO A 27 24.78 15.45 11.43
C PRO A 27 24.60 16.21 10.11
N MET A 28 24.29 17.51 10.21
CA MET A 28 24.16 18.37 9.04
C MET A 28 25.53 18.67 8.43
N THR A 29 26.55 18.86 9.27
CA THR A 29 27.95 18.95 8.85
C THR A 29 28.59 17.59 9.05
N LEU A 30 29.12 17.00 7.98
CA LEU A 30 29.86 15.74 8.05
C LEU A 30 31.29 16.01 8.53
N PRO A 31 31.83 15.15 9.40
CA PRO A 31 33.20 15.29 9.87
C PRO A 31 34.20 15.05 8.71
N PRO A 32 35.38 15.68 8.75
CA PRO A 32 36.36 15.59 7.68
C PRO A 32 37.17 14.28 7.71
N SER A 33 37.29 13.63 8.88
CA SER A 33 38.09 12.41 9.03
C SER A 33 37.36 11.16 8.51
N GLU A 34 38.06 10.27 7.82
CA GLU A 34 37.43 9.05 7.27
C GLU A 34 36.73 8.16 8.31
N PRO A 35 37.30 7.89 9.50
CA PRO A 35 36.64 7.05 10.50
C PRO A 35 35.34 7.66 11.00
N GLU A 36 35.33 8.97 11.30
CA GLU A 36 34.15 9.68 11.79
C GLU A 36 33.10 9.85 10.69
N LEU A 37 33.53 10.04 9.44
CA LEU A 37 32.64 10.13 8.28
C LEU A 37 31.86 8.83 8.09
N LYS A 38 32.55 7.68 8.15
CA LYS A 38 31.90 6.35 8.06
C LYS A 38 30.87 6.16 9.17
N GLN A 39 31.20 6.56 10.40
CA GLN A 39 30.26 6.51 11.54
C GLN A 39 29.06 7.43 11.32
N ALA A 40 29.27 8.67 10.88
CA ALA A 40 28.21 9.64 10.61
C ALA A 40 27.26 9.19 9.48
N LEU A 41 27.81 8.59 8.41
CA LEU A 41 27.02 8.10 7.28
C LEU A 41 26.18 6.86 7.63
N ALA A 42 26.63 6.05 8.60
CA ALA A 42 25.88 4.91 9.12
C ALA A 42 24.64 5.31 9.93
N LEU A 43 24.61 6.53 10.48
CA LEU A 43 23.43 7.06 11.17
C LEU A 43 22.30 7.37 10.17
N PRO A 44 21.04 7.15 10.56
CA PRO A 44 19.91 7.47 9.71
C PRO A 44 19.81 8.99 9.47
N PRO A 45 19.47 9.44 8.25
CA PRO A 45 19.34 10.85 7.95
C PRO A 45 18.20 11.50 8.74
N LYS A 46 18.35 12.80 9.02
CA LYS A 46 17.25 13.60 9.55
C LYS A 46 16.21 13.83 8.45
N ILE A 47 14.93 13.76 8.78
CA ILE A 47 13.86 14.31 7.94
C ILE A 47 13.67 15.80 8.26
N ARG A 48 13.16 16.57 7.29
CA ARG A 48 12.93 18.02 7.45
C ARG A 48 12.07 18.31 8.67
N ASP A 49 12.43 19.34 9.43
CA ASP A 49 11.64 19.80 10.58
C ASP A 49 10.25 20.31 10.14
N GLY A 50 9.23 20.04 10.95
CA GLY A 50 7.85 20.47 10.67
C GLY A 50 6.80 19.61 11.36
N LYS A 51 5.53 19.91 11.09
CA LYS A 51 4.39 19.07 11.46
C LYS A 51 3.93 18.30 10.23
N TYR A 52 4.12 16.99 10.25
CA TYR A 52 3.71 16.14 9.13
C TYR A 52 2.21 15.86 9.23
N ARG A 53 1.52 15.92 8.09
CA ARG A 53 0.13 15.50 7.95
C ARG A 53 0.05 14.42 6.88
N VAL A 54 -0.74 13.38 7.11
CA VAL A 54 -0.94 12.30 6.13
C VAL A 54 -2.41 12.24 5.72
N ILE A 55 -2.67 12.60 4.47
CA ILE A 55 -4.02 12.60 3.90
C ILE A 55 -4.24 11.27 3.17
N ASN A 56 -5.22 10.50 3.63
CA ASN A 56 -5.64 9.30 2.92
C ASN A 56 -6.57 9.67 1.76
N ALA A 57 -6.08 9.52 0.53
CA ALA A 57 -6.87 9.66 -0.69
C ALA A 57 -7.19 8.30 -1.36
N ALA A 58 -6.85 7.17 -0.74
CA ALA A 58 -7.04 5.86 -1.34
C ALA A 58 -8.52 5.52 -1.50
N VAL A 59 -8.88 4.97 -2.66
CA VAL A 59 -10.24 4.49 -2.95
C VAL A 59 -10.18 2.99 -3.27
N PRO A 60 -11.00 2.17 -2.59
CA PRO A 60 -11.06 0.74 -2.88
C PRO A 60 -11.40 0.46 -4.35
N GLY A 61 -10.73 -0.55 -4.93
CA GLY A 61 -10.97 -0.98 -6.31
C GLY A 61 -10.35 -0.10 -7.39
N TYR A 62 -9.60 0.96 -7.03
CA TYR A 62 -8.89 1.75 -8.02
C TYR A 62 -7.75 0.96 -8.68
N THR A 63 -7.62 1.15 -9.99
CA THR A 63 -6.43 0.78 -10.76
C THR A 63 -5.40 1.92 -10.74
N SER A 64 -4.20 1.67 -11.26
CA SER A 64 -3.22 2.73 -11.50
C SER A 64 -3.73 3.85 -12.42
N GLY A 65 -4.70 3.59 -13.30
CA GLY A 65 -5.32 4.61 -14.14
C GLY A 65 -6.18 5.58 -13.32
N ASN A 66 -7.01 5.05 -12.42
CA ASN A 66 -7.81 5.85 -11.49
C ASN A 66 -6.91 6.66 -10.54
N ALA A 67 -5.86 6.03 -10.01
CA ALA A 67 -4.88 6.71 -9.16
C ALA A 67 -4.16 7.85 -9.89
N LEU A 68 -3.86 7.69 -11.19
CA LEU A 68 -3.24 8.73 -12.01
C LEU A 68 -4.20 9.92 -12.19
N ALA A 69 -5.46 9.65 -12.53
CA ALA A 69 -6.47 10.70 -12.67
C ALA A 69 -6.71 11.44 -11.36
N GLN A 70 -6.82 10.72 -10.24
CA GLN A 70 -6.98 11.32 -8.92
C GLN A 70 -5.74 12.14 -8.52
N LEU A 71 -4.54 11.63 -8.82
CA LEU A 71 -3.30 12.36 -8.57
C LEU A 71 -3.31 13.70 -9.30
N ALA A 72 -3.55 13.67 -10.62
CA ALA A 72 -3.53 14.85 -11.47
C ALA A 72 -4.60 15.88 -11.08
N LEU A 73 -5.83 15.43 -10.83
CA LEU A 73 -6.99 16.31 -10.71
C LEU A 73 -7.31 16.75 -9.28
N LYS A 74 -6.94 15.95 -8.27
CA LYS A 74 -7.35 16.18 -6.87
C LYS A 74 -6.20 16.29 -5.88
N ILE A 75 -5.10 15.56 -6.10
CA ILE A 75 -4.01 15.50 -5.11
C ILE A 75 -2.93 16.55 -5.40
N LEU A 76 -2.45 16.67 -6.64
CA LEU A 76 -1.41 17.64 -6.98
C LEU A 76 -1.82 19.11 -6.72
N PRO A 77 -3.08 19.54 -6.93
CA PRO A 77 -3.51 20.88 -6.51
C PRO A 77 -3.33 21.17 -5.03
N TYR A 78 -3.27 20.14 -4.17
CA TYR A 78 -2.98 20.30 -2.74
C TYR A 78 -1.49 20.56 -2.44
N SER A 79 -0.60 20.48 -3.43
CA SER A 79 0.85 20.69 -3.30
C SER A 79 1.51 19.83 -2.22
N PRO A 80 1.39 18.48 -2.26
CA PRO A 80 1.95 17.62 -1.24
C PRO A 80 3.48 17.56 -1.29
N ASP A 81 4.14 17.42 -0.14
CA ASP A 81 5.60 17.24 -0.05
C ASP A 81 6.09 15.86 -0.52
N ALA A 82 5.20 14.88 -0.57
CA ALA A 82 5.45 13.52 -1.05
C ALA A 82 4.14 12.81 -1.38
N VAL A 83 4.18 11.85 -2.30
CA VAL A 83 3.02 11.02 -2.67
C VAL A 83 3.34 9.55 -2.46
N ILE A 84 2.40 8.81 -1.86
CA ILE A 84 2.47 7.35 -1.72
C ILE A 84 1.34 6.73 -2.55
N VAL A 85 1.68 5.80 -3.44
CA VAL A 85 0.73 4.99 -4.21
C VAL A 85 0.86 3.54 -3.74
N LEU A 86 -0.17 3.02 -3.09
CA LEU A 86 -0.27 1.62 -2.65
C LEU A 86 -1.35 0.92 -3.48
N GLY A 87 -0.98 -0.12 -4.23
CA GLY A 87 -1.94 -0.81 -5.11
C GLY A 87 -1.34 -1.95 -5.92
N GLY A 88 -1.90 -2.20 -7.10
CA GLY A 88 -1.40 -3.15 -8.10
C GLY A 88 -2.23 -4.41 -8.26
N TYR A 89 -3.01 -4.82 -7.26
CA TYR A 89 -3.89 -5.99 -7.39
C TYR A 89 -4.94 -5.79 -8.48
N THR A 90 -5.68 -4.69 -8.41
CA THR A 90 -6.69 -4.32 -9.41
C THR A 90 -6.08 -4.25 -10.81
N ASP A 91 -4.87 -3.71 -10.96
CA ASP A 91 -4.18 -3.65 -12.25
C ASP A 91 -3.91 -5.03 -12.86
N LEU A 92 -3.65 -6.05 -12.04
CA LEU A 92 -3.46 -7.42 -12.49
C LEU A 92 -4.78 -8.09 -12.89
N ILE A 93 -5.88 -7.83 -12.19
CA ILE A 93 -7.17 -8.50 -12.42
C ILE A 93 -8.08 -7.78 -13.43
N THR A 94 -7.84 -6.50 -13.71
CA THR A 94 -8.59 -5.73 -14.72
C THR A 94 -8.10 -6.05 -16.13
N PRO A 95 -8.98 -6.50 -17.05
CA PRO A 95 -8.68 -6.70 -18.48
C PRO A 95 -7.98 -5.50 -19.14
N SER A 96 -7.05 -5.76 -20.07
CA SER A 96 -6.21 -4.72 -20.67
C SER A 96 -6.96 -3.71 -21.53
N ASP A 97 -8.08 -4.14 -22.11
CA ASP A 97 -9.02 -3.33 -22.91
C ASP A 97 -9.91 -2.43 -22.05
N GLN A 98 -10.03 -2.71 -20.76
CA GLN A 98 -10.67 -1.82 -19.81
C GLN A 98 -9.71 -0.70 -19.42
N ASN A 99 -9.87 0.45 -20.08
CA ASN A 99 -9.35 1.73 -19.62
C ASN A 99 -10.30 2.23 -18.52
N LEU A 100 -10.11 1.84 -17.27
CA LEU A 100 -10.91 2.41 -16.17
C LEU A 100 -10.48 3.86 -15.91
N THR A 101 -10.98 4.78 -16.76
CA THR A 101 -11.25 6.19 -16.41
C THR A 101 -12.71 6.39 -15.99
N ASP A 102 -13.59 5.44 -16.30
CA ASP A 102 -14.92 5.37 -15.71
C ASP A 102 -14.85 4.72 -14.34
N ILE A 103 -15.40 5.42 -13.36
CA ILE A 103 -15.58 4.96 -11.99
C ILE A 103 -16.84 4.10 -11.98
N PRO A 104 -16.78 2.76 -11.87
CA PRO A 104 -18.00 2.00 -11.70
C PRO A 104 -18.52 2.28 -10.28
N ASN A 105 -19.61 3.04 -10.19
CA ASN A 105 -20.48 3.10 -9.03
C ASN A 105 -19.85 3.55 -7.69
N THR A 106 -19.08 4.64 -7.64
CA THR A 106 -18.70 5.26 -6.34
C THR A 106 -19.91 5.62 -5.50
N GLU A 107 -21.03 5.98 -6.11
CA GLU A 107 -22.29 6.24 -5.40
C GLU A 107 -22.83 4.97 -4.74
N ALA A 108 -22.79 3.81 -5.42
CA ALA A 108 -23.20 2.55 -4.80
C ALA A 108 -22.23 2.06 -3.71
N PHE A 109 -20.93 2.35 -3.86
CA PHE A 109 -19.94 2.07 -2.82
C PHE A 109 -20.11 3.01 -1.62
N LEU A 110 -20.32 4.32 -1.81
CA LEU A 110 -20.55 5.28 -0.71
C LEU A 110 -21.88 5.02 0.00
N GLN A 111 -22.92 4.59 -0.73
CA GLN A 111 -24.20 4.16 -0.14
C GLN A 111 -24.08 2.85 0.67
N ASN A 112 -23.10 1.98 0.34
CA ASN A 112 -22.85 0.71 1.04
C ASN A 112 -21.54 0.67 1.85
N ALA A 113 -20.81 1.77 1.95
CA ALA A 113 -19.56 1.85 2.72
C ALA A 113 -19.85 1.60 4.20
N THR A 114 -21.06 1.98 4.64
CA THR A 114 -21.63 1.60 5.92
C THR A 114 -21.81 0.09 6.04
N GLY A 115 -22.16 -0.65 4.99
CA GLY A 115 -22.33 -2.11 5.05
C GLY A 115 -21.02 -2.88 5.20
N HIS A 116 -20.02 -2.61 4.34
CA HIS A 116 -18.79 -3.42 4.27
C HIS A 116 -17.72 -3.03 5.30
N PHE A 117 -17.72 -1.78 5.78
CA PHE A 117 -16.86 -1.34 6.87
C PHE A 117 -17.47 -1.71 8.24
N TRP A 118 -18.80 -1.62 8.40
CA TRP A 118 -19.45 -1.93 9.68
C TRP A 118 -19.66 -3.41 9.95
N THR A 119 -19.80 -4.27 8.93
CA THR A 119 -19.84 -5.73 9.15
C THR A 119 -18.60 -6.25 9.88
N HIS A 120 -17.47 -5.57 9.73
CA HIS A 120 -16.22 -5.93 10.42
C HIS A 120 -16.01 -5.16 11.74
N LEU A 121 -16.48 -3.91 11.84
CA LEU A 121 -16.49 -3.17 13.11
C LEU A 121 -17.43 -3.81 14.15
N THR A 122 -18.54 -4.40 13.70
CA THR A 122 -19.56 -5.03 14.56
C THR A 122 -19.17 -6.41 15.08
N GLN A 123 -18.23 -7.12 14.44
CA GLN A 123 -17.73 -8.41 14.96
C GLN A 123 -16.95 -8.24 16.27
N GLN A 124 -16.28 -7.11 16.50
CA GLN A 124 -15.60 -6.82 17.77
C GLN A 124 -16.57 -6.32 18.86
N LEU A 125 -17.69 -5.71 18.48
CA LEU A 125 -18.75 -5.26 19.41
C LEU A 125 -19.66 -6.40 19.91
N LYS A 126 -19.64 -7.58 19.26
CA LYS A 126 -20.44 -8.76 19.66
C LYS A 126 -20.21 -9.20 21.12
N HIS A 127 -19.03 -8.93 21.69
CA HIS A 127 -18.74 -9.30 23.08
C HIS A 127 -19.27 -8.30 24.12
N LEU A 128 -19.67 -7.09 23.71
CA LEU A 128 -20.11 -6.02 24.61
C LEU A 128 -21.64 -5.86 24.70
N VAL A 129 -22.41 -6.41 23.74
CA VAL A 129 -23.84 -6.09 23.57
C VAL A 129 -24.74 -7.32 23.78
N THR A 130 -24.48 -8.12 24.82
CA THR A 130 -25.33 -9.28 25.16
C THR A 130 -26.51 -8.94 26.08
N LYS A 131 -26.83 -7.66 26.35
CA LYS A 131 -27.87 -7.29 27.33
C LYS A 131 -28.89 -6.20 26.92
N THR A 132 -29.18 -6.02 25.64
CA THR A 132 -30.26 -5.10 25.21
C THR A 132 -31.08 -5.62 24.03
N TYR A 133 -32.32 -5.11 23.93
CA TYR A 133 -33.40 -5.46 22.98
C TYR A 133 -33.07 -5.32 21.47
N LEU A 134 -31.81 -5.06 21.11
CA LEU A 134 -31.27 -4.98 19.74
C LEU A 134 -31.09 -6.35 19.05
N ALA A 135 -31.59 -7.44 19.63
CA ALA A 135 -31.41 -8.81 19.13
C ALA A 135 -32.22 -9.11 17.84
N LYS A 136 -33.35 -8.43 17.61
CA LYS A 136 -34.25 -8.73 16.47
C LYS A 136 -33.75 -8.23 15.10
N ALA A 137 -32.84 -7.24 15.07
CA ALA A 137 -32.22 -6.78 13.82
C ALA A 137 -31.05 -7.68 13.37
N ILE A 138 -30.45 -8.43 14.30
CA ILE A 138 -29.26 -9.25 14.04
C ILE A 138 -29.65 -10.61 13.43
N THR A 139 -30.80 -11.18 13.80
CA THR A 139 -31.29 -12.45 13.25
C THR A 139 -31.55 -12.39 11.74
N TYR A 140 -31.95 -11.24 11.19
CA TYR A 140 -32.13 -11.06 9.73
C TYR A 140 -30.79 -11.04 8.97
N TRP A 141 -29.71 -10.62 9.63
CA TRP A 141 -28.35 -10.56 9.06
C TRP A 141 -27.54 -11.86 9.23
N VAL A 142 -27.89 -12.68 10.22
CA VAL A 142 -27.25 -14.00 10.46
C VAL A 142 -27.65 -15.05 9.41
N LEU A 143 -28.76 -14.83 8.69
CA LEU A 143 -29.29 -15.74 7.66
C LEU A 143 -28.77 -15.46 6.24
N GLN A 144 -27.98 -14.40 6.03
CA GLN A 144 -27.34 -14.14 4.74
C GLN A 144 -26.11 -15.07 4.57
N PRO A 145 -25.96 -15.75 3.43
CA PRO A 145 -24.78 -16.58 3.18
C PRO A 145 -23.51 -15.73 3.28
N GLN A 146 -22.49 -16.25 3.97
CA GLN A 146 -21.22 -15.53 4.08
C GLN A 146 -20.64 -15.30 2.67
N PRO A 147 -20.17 -14.08 2.36
CA PRO A 147 -19.65 -13.78 1.04
C PRO A 147 -18.39 -14.60 0.76
N SER A 148 -18.30 -15.12 -0.48
CA SER A 148 -17.12 -15.86 -0.95
C SER A 148 -15.85 -14.99 -0.90
N VAL A 149 -14.67 -15.61 -0.87
CA VAL A 149 -13.37 -14.87 -0.96
C VAL A 149 -13.34 -13.95 -2.18
N SER A 150 -13.92 -14.38 -3.31
CA SER A 150 -14.00 -13.54 -4.52
C SER A 150 -14.82 -12.28 -4.30
N GLN A 151 -16.01 -12.41 -3.68
CA GLN A 151 -16.88 -11.26 -3.37
C GLN A 151 -16.25 -10.32 -2.35
N ARG A 152 -15.47 -10.84 -1.40
CA ARG A 152 -14.77 -10.02 -0.40
C ARG A 152 -13.55 -9.29 -0.98
N SER A 153 -12.86 -9.91 -1.95
CA SER A 153 -11.64 -9.34 -2.54
C SER A 153 -11.90 -8.31 -3.65
N LEU A 154 -13.11 -8.26 -4.20
CA LEU A 154 -13.48 -7.38 -5.31
C LEU A 154 -14.46 -6.30 -4.88
N VAL A 155 -14.31 -5.10 -5.45
CA VAL A 155 -15.25 -3.99 -5.28
C VAL A 155 -16.24 -4.02 -6.45
N MET A 156 -17.09 -5.05 -6.51
CA MET A 156 -18.12 -5.22 -7.56
C MET A 156 -19.46 -5.65 -6.95
N ARG A 157 -20.59 -5.12 -7.47
CA ARG A 157 -21.94 -5.66 -7.23
C ARG A 157 -22.28 -6.67 -8.32
N GLY A 158 -22.90 -7.81 -7.95
CA GLY A 158 -23.40 -8.83 -8.89
C GLY A 158 -22.80 -10.22 -8.67
N ASP A 159 -23.06 -11.13 -9.62
CA ASP A 159 -22.51 -12.48 -9.62
C ASP A 159 -21.00 -12.45 -9.86
N VAL A 160 -20.25 -12.57 -8.78
CA VAL A 160 -18.80 -12.57 -8.81
C VAL A 160 -18.29 -13.93 -9.24
N MET A 161 -17.54 -13.97 -10.35
CA MET A 161 -16.87 -15.18 -10.80
C MET A 161 -15.72 -15.55 -9.84
N PRO A 162 -15.22 -16.80 -9.86
CA PRO A 162 -14.02 -17.13 -9.10
C PRO A 162 -12.82 -16.28 -9.55
N LEU A 163 -12.14 -15.57 -8.64
CA LEU A 163 -10.65 -15.47 -8.59
C LEU A 163 -9.93 -15.53 -9.95
N LYS A 164 -9.59 -16.77 -10.28
CA LYS A 164 -8.83 -17.20 -11.46
C LYS A 164 -9.37 -16.68 -12.80
N LYS A 165 -10.67 -16.36 -12.91
CA LYS A 165 -11.30 -15.90 -14.15
C LYS A 165 -10.93 -14.46 -14.50
N TYR A 166 -10.58 -13.65 -13.50
CA TYR A 166 -10.13 -12.27 -13.71
C TYR A 166 -8.64 -12.18 -14.05
N LEU A 167 -7.85 -13.22 -13.77
CA LEU A 167 -6.43 -13.24 -14.10
C LEU A 167 -6.18 -13.33 -15.61
N PRO A 168 -5.06 -12.80 -16.12
CA PRO A 168 -4.72 -12.91 -17.53
C PRO A 168 -4.50 -14.38 -17.91
N GLN A 169 -5.31 -14.90 -18.83
CA GLN A 169 -5.24 -16.29 -19.29
C GLN A 169 -4.17 -16.52 -20.37
N LYS A 170 -3.74 -15.45 -21.04
CA LYS A 170 -2.75 -15.47 -22.12
C LYS A 170 -1.61 -14.50 -21.79
N SER A 171 -0.42 -14.78 -22.32
CA SER A 171 0.79 -13.97 -22.07
C SER A 171 0.68 -12.57 -22.65
N ASP A 172 0.10 -12.40 -23.84
CA ASP A 172 -0.12 -11.11 -24.49
C ASP A 172 -1.02 -10.18 -23.65
N GLU A 173 -2.06 -10.74 -23.05
CA GLU A 173 -2.96 -10.01 -22.15
C GLU A 173 -2.25 -9.56 -20.88
N LEU A 174 -1.41 -10.42 -20.29
CA LEU A 174 -0.57 -10.06 -19.14
C LEU A 174 0.37 -8.90 -19.50
N GLU A 175 1.08 -8.98 -20.63
CA GLU A 175 2.02 -7.94 -21.06
C GLU A 175 1.32 -6.60 -21.31
N ARG A 176 0.10 -6.61 -21.87
CA ARG A 176 -0.72 -5.40 -22.02
C ARG A 176 -1.10 -4.78 -20.67
N ARG A 177 -1.54 -5.60 -19.68
CA ARG A 177 -1.84 -5.12 -18.31
C ARG A 177 -0.61 -4.52 -17.64
N LEU A 178 0.54 -5.19 -17.73
CA LEU A 178 1.82 -4.71 -17.18
C LEU A 178 2.28 -3.41 -17.86
N THR A 179 2.10 -3.31 -19.18
CA THR A 179 2.42 -2.10 -19.94
C THR A 179 1.55 -0.93 -19.52
N ARG A 180 0.24 -1.12 -19.39
CA ARG A 180 -0.69 -0.11 -18.87
C ARG A 180 -0.26 0.37 -17.47
N TYR A 181 -0.03 -0.57 -16.55
CA TYR A 181 0.42 -0.26 -15.19
C TYR A 181 1.70 0.57 -15.18
N ARG A 182 2.72 0.13 -15.92
CA ARG A 182 4.00 0.85 -16.05
C ARG A 182 3.84 2.24 -16.66
N ASN A 183 3.00 2.38 -17.68
CA ASN A 183 2.75 3.67 -18.33
C ASN A 183 2.07 4.64 -17.34
N ASN A 184 1.06 4.19 -16.60
CA ASN A 184 0.40 4.99 -15.58
C ASN A 184 1.37 5.45 -14.49
N LEU A 185 2.22 4.55 -13.97
CA LEU A 185 3.27 4.92 -13.03
C LEU A 185 4.26 5.94 -13.61
N ARG A 186 4.63 5.79 -14.89
CA ARG A 186 5.50 6.75 -15.58
C ARG A 186 4.84 8.12 -15.69
N HIS A 187 3.54 8.19 -15.95
CA HIS A 187 2.80 9.45 -15.98
C HIS A 187 2.73 10.10 -14.59
N MET A 188 2.43 9.33 -13.54
CA MET A 188 2.47 9.84 -12.16
C MET A 188 3.85 10.40 -11.84
N LEU A 189 4.91 9.66 -12.16
CA LEU A 189 6.30 10.08 -11.95
C LEU A 189 6.61 11.38 -12.69
N ARG A 190 6.19 11.53 -13.96
CA ARG A 190 6.41 12.77 -14.70
C ARG A 190 5.71 13.96 -14.05
N LEU A 191 4.47 13.79 -13.62
CA LEU A 191 3.69 14.83 -12.95
C LEU A 191 4.34 15.23 -11.62
N THR A 192 4.71 14.27 -10.78
CA THR A 192 5.32 14.57 -9.47
C THR A 192 6.73 15.11 -9.62
N ALA A 193 7.55 14.55 -10.52
CA ALA A 193 8.91 15.01 -10.76
C ALA A 193 8.95 16.45 -11.29
N GLY A 194 8.02 16.84 -12.17
CA GLY A 194 7.90 18.21 -12.68
C GLY A 194 7.63 19.25 -11.58
N GLN A 195 7.00 18.85 -10.47
CA GLN A 195 6.75 19.70 -9.31
C GLN A 195 7.76 19.49 -8.18
N GLY A 196 8.80 18.69 -8.41
CA GLY A 196 9.78 18.38 -7.38
C GLY A 196 9.27 17.43 -6.28
N ILE A 197 8.10 16.81 -6.43
CA ILE A 197 7.48 15.94 -5.44
C ILE A 197 8.01 14.50 -5.59
N PRO A 198 8.60 13.89 -4.55
CA PRO A 198 9.03 12.50 -4.58
C PRO A 198 7.84 11.52 -4.53
N LEU A 199 7.95 10.42 -5.26
CA LEU A 199 6.92 9.39 -5.39
C LEU A 199 7.38 8.06 -4.74
N LEU A 200 6.59 7.53 -3.82
CA LEU A 200 6.75 6.18 -3.29
C LEU A 200 5.66 5.28 -3.88
N VAL A 201 6.03 4.25 -4.63
CA VAL A 201 5.08 3.25 -5.13
C VAL A 201 5.27 1.96 -4.37
N ALA A 202 4.19 1.37 -3.89
CA ALA A 202 4.20 0.10 -3.19
C ALA A 202 3.22 -0.87 -3.85
N VAL A 203 3.73 -2.01 -4.30
CA VAL A 203 2.86 -3.12 -4.71
C VAL A 203 2.31 -3.75 -3.44
N GLN A 204 1.00 -3.69 -3.26
CA GLN A 204 0.32 -4.12 -2.04
C GLN A 204 0.55 -5.62 -1.75
N PRO A 205 0.49 -6.05 -0.48
CA PRO A 205 0.52 -7.47 -0.16
C PRO A 205 -0.66 -8.24 -0.77
N GLU A 206 -0.45 -9.53 -1.02
CA GLU A 206 -1.48 -10.47 -1.47
C GLU A 206 -1.19 -11.83 -0.82
N ILE A 207 -2.24 -12.57 -0.45
CA ILE A 207 -2.14 -13.74 0.43
C ILE A 207 -1.22 -14.86 -0.10
N THR A 208 -1.04 -14.98 -1.42
CA THR A 208 -0.15 -15.97 -2.03
C THR A 208 1.34 -15.65 -1.82
N GLY A 209 1.66 -14.43 -1.36
CA GLY A 209 2.96 -13.99 -0.87
C GLY A 209 3.22 -14.30 0.60
N ARG A 210 2.25 -14.88 1.33
CA ARG A 210 2.38 -15.31 2.73
C ARG A 210 3.47 -16.37 2.94
N GLY A 211 3.89 -17.06 1.87
CA GLY A 211 4.83 -18.17 1.92
C GLY A 211 4.25 -19.39 2.64
N ASN A 212 5.05 -20.45 2.78
CA ASN A 212 4.58 -21.72 3.36
C ASN A 212 4.75 -21.79 4.90
N ASN A 213 5.50 -20.86 5.48
CA ASN A 213 5.89 -20.90 6.87
C ASN A 213 4.86 -20.12 7.70
N LYS A 214 4.28 -20.77 8.73
CA LYS A 214 3.41 -20.14 9.73
C LYS A 214 2.08 -19.54 9.23
N ILE A 215 1.53 -20.05 8.12
CA ILE A 215 0.18 -19.70 7.67
C ILE A 215 -0.86 -20.14 8.71
N LYS A 216 -1.73 -19.22 9.14
CA LYS A 216 -2.80 -19.53 10.10
C LYS A 216 -3.91 -20.38 9.45
N PRO A 217 -4.65 -21.20 10.22
CA PRO A 217 -5.75 -22.01 9.67
C PRO A 217 -6.73 -21.22 8.80
N ALA A 218 -7.17 -20.03 9.26
CA ALA A 218 -8.05 -19.15 8.48
C ALA A 218 -7.46 -18.71 7.13
N GLU A 219 -6.15 -18.43 7.06
CA GLU A 219 -5.47 -18.12 5.78
C GLU A 219 -5.34 -19.35 4.88
N LYS A 220 -5.16 -20.55 5.46
CA LYS A 220 -5.14 -21.80 4.70
C LYS A 220 -6.50 -22.05 4.03
N GLU A 221 -7.60 -21.77 4.73
CA GLU A 221 -8.95 -21.86 4.17
C GLU A 221 -9.15 -20.88 3.00
N ILE A 222 -8.69 -19.63 3.15
CA ILE A 222 -8.72 -18.65 2.06
C ILE A 222 -7.95 -19.18 0.84
N LEU A 223 -6.72 -19.67 1.04
CA LEU A 223 -5.91 -20.24 -0.03
C LEU A 223 -6.58 -21.44 -0.70
N GLN A 224 -7.20 -22.34 0.09
CA GLN A 224 -7.96 -23.47 -0.45
C GLN A 224 -9.12 -23.00 -1.33
N GLN A 225 -9.90 -22.01 -0.88
CA GLN A 225 -11.02 -21.43 -1.64
C GLN A 225 -10.56 -20.75 -2.94
N LEU A 226 -9.40 -20.09 -2.93
CA LEU A 226 -8.80 -19.48 -4.13
C LEU A 226 -8.40 -20.53 -5.18
N GLY A 227 -8.00 -21.72 -4.73
CA GLY A 227 -7.60 -22.84 -5.57
C GLY A 227 -6.21 -22.69 -6.19
N LYS A 228 -5.64 -23.83 -6.61
CA LYS A 228 -4.24 -23.93 -7.07
C LYS A 228 -3.95 -23.12 -8.34
N VAL A 229 -4.91 -23.00 -9.25
CA VAL A 229 -4.75 -22.24 -10.49
C VAL A 229 -4.52 -20.76 -10.20
N TYR A 230 -5.36 -20.17 -9.33
CA TYR A 230 -5.20 -18.78 -8.90
C TYR A 230 -3.84 -18.58 -8.21
N GLN A 231 -3.52 -19.43 -7.23
CA GLN A 231 -2.27 -19.33 -6.47
C GLN A 231 -1.04 -19.33 -7.41
N LYS A 232 -0.98 -20.29 -8.33
CA LYS A 232 0.14 -20.42 -9.28
C LYS A 232 0.24 -19.19 -10.20
N GLN A 233 -0.88 -18.71 -10.73
CA GLN A 233 -0.89 -17.56 -11.63
C GLN A 233 -0.51 -16.26 -10.92
N VAL A 234 -1.03 -16.00 -9.71
CA VAL A 234 -0.65 -14.81 -8.94
C VAL A 234 0.83 -14.87 -8.54
N GLN A 235 1.31 -16.01 -8.03
CA GLN A 235 2.73 -16.17 -7.68
C GLN A 235 3.67 -15.92 -8.87
N ALA A 236 3.27 -16.30 -10.09
CA ALA A 236 4.06 -16.07 -11.29
C ALA A 236 3.97 -14.62 -11.83
N ASN A 237 2.81 -13.97 -11.70
CA ASN A 237 2.52 -12.71 -12.39
C ASN A 237 2.64 -11.49 -11.49
N TYR A 238 2.32 -11.59 -10.21
CA TYR A 238 2.32 -10.47 -9.27
C TYR A 238 3.72 -9.84 -9.07
N PRO A 239 4.83 -10.62 -8.98
CA PRO A 239 6.18 -10.04 -8.95
C PRO A 239 6.52 -9.21 -10.18
N LYS A 240 5.87 -9.42 -11.33
CA LYS A 240 6.13 -8.65 -12.55
C LYS A 240 5.64 -7.20 -12.44
N LEU A 241 4.63 -6.91 -11.61
CA LEU A 241 4.24 -5.54 -11.28
C LEU A 241 5.36 -4.80 -10.54
N VAL A 242 6.02 -5.48 -9.61
CA VAL A 242 7.17 -4.94 -8.87
C VAL A 242 8.30 -4.61 -9.84
N VAL A 243 8.63 -5.56 -10.74
CA VAL A 243 9.67 -5.36 -11.76
C VAL A 243 9.33 -4.17 -12.67
N ALA A 244 8.08 -4.04 -13.09
CA ALA A 244 7.63 -2.91 -13.92
C ALA A 244 7.85 -1.55 -13.23
N GLY A 245 7.61 -1.47 -11.92
CA GLY A 245 7.93 -0.28 -11.13
C GLY A 245 9.44 -0.07 -10.94
N GLN A 246 10.19 -1.12 -10.61
CA GLN A 246 11.64 -1.04 -10.39
C GLN A 246 12.41 -0.64 -11.64
N GLN A 247 11.92 -0.97 -12.83
CA GLN A 247 12.47 -0.43 -14.09
C GLN A 247 12.41 1.10 -14.15
N LEU A 248 11.33 1.72 -13.62
CA LEU A 248 11.24 3.17 -13.50
C LEU A 248 12.18 3.71 -12.42
N GLU A 249 12.30 3.03 -11.28
CA GLU A 249 13.25 3.41 -10.21
C GLU A 249 14.69 3.44 -10.70
N LYS A 250 15.12 2.46 -11.50
CA LYS A 250 16.47 2.47 -12.11
C LYS A 250 16.71 3.69 -13.00
N GLY A 251 15.70 4.13 -13.75
CA GLY A 251 15.80 5.30 -14.62
C GLY A 251 15.70 6.64 -13.88
N PHE A 252 15.05 6.66 -12.71
CA PHE A 252 14.77 7.88 -11.96
C PHE A 252 15.02 7.72 -10.44
N PRO A 253 16.24 7.34 -10.03
CA PRO A 253 16.53 6.89 -8.65
C PRO A 253 16.37 7.98 -7.58
N LYS A 254 16.25 9.26 -7.98
CA LYS A 254 16.04 10.40 -7.07
C LYS A 254 14.57 10.84 -6.97
N ASN A 255 13.69 10.31 -7.82
CA ASN A 255 12.31 10.78 -7.96
C ASN A 255 11.27 9.73 -7.56
N ILE A 256 11.59 8.44 -7.74
CA ILE A 256 10.70 7.33 -7.37
C ILE A 256 11.43 6.30 -6.51
N LYS A 257 10.73 5.74 -5.54
CA LYS A 257 11.11 4.53 -4.80
C LYS A 257 10.02 3.49 -4.98
N VAL A 258 10.39 2.23 -5.25
CA VAL A 258 9.43 1.13 -5.37
C VAL A 258 9.63 0.12 -4.26
N LEU A 259 8.55 -0.16 -3.54
CA LEU A 259 8.52 -1.17 -2.49
C LEU A 259 7.78 -2.41 -2.98
N ASN A 260 8.42 -3.56 -2.77
CA ASN A 260 7.78 -4.85 -2.88
C ASN A 260 7.19 -5.23 -1.53
N LEU A 261 5.86 -5.14 -1.38
CA LEU A 261 5.18 -5.60 -0.16
C LEU A 261 4.53 -6.97 -0.34
N TYR A 262 4.68 -7.61 -1.51
CA TYR A 262 4.04 -8.89 -1.80
C TYR A 262 4.40 -9.97 -0.78
N THR A 263 5.69 -10.11 -0.46
CA THR A 263 6.21 -11.14 0.45
C THR A 263 6.43 -10.62 1.88
N ILE A 264 5.89 -9.45 2.22
CA ILE A 264 6.17 -8.80 3.51
C ILE A 264 5.75 -9.67 4.70
N TYR A 265 4.76 -10.54 4.51
CA TYR A 265 4.24 -11.42 5.56
C TYR A 265 4.82 -12.83 5.56
N GLN A 266 5.92 -13.12 4.85
CA GLN A 266 6.47 -14.48 4.79
C GLN A 266 6.80 -15.07 6.18
N ASN A 267 7.21 -14.22 7.12
CA ASN A 267 7.57 -14.60 8.49
C ASN A 267 6.65 -13.99 9.56
N PHE A 268 5.49 -13.46 9.16
CA PHE A 268 4.58 -12.79 10.09
C PHE A 268 3.90 -13.79 11.04
N PRO A 269 3.96 -13.60 12.36
CA PRO A 269 3.50 -14.61 13.32
C PRO A 269 1.98 -14.62 13.53
N GLU A 270 1.30 -13.54 13.17
CA GLU A 270 -0.14 -13.33 13.38
C GLU A 270 -0.94 -13.55 12.08
N LEU A 271 -2.27 -13.45 12.17
CA LEU A 271 -3.13 -13.43 10.99
C LEU A 271 -2.88 -12.15 10.21
N ALA A 272 -2.55 -12.25 8.91
CA ALA A 272 -2.31 -11.08 8.07
C ALA A 272 -3.49 -10.72 7.18
N PHE A 273 -4.21 -11.72 6.66
CA PHE A 273 -5.24 -11.52 5.64
C PHE A 273 -6.64 -11.96 6.09
N HIS A 274 -7.66 -11.19 5.66
CA HIS A 274 -9.08 -11.54 5.76
C HIS A 274 -9.61 -12.20 4.47
N ASP A 275 -8.99 -11.90 3.32
CA ASP A 275 -9.26 -12.48 2.00
C ASP A 275 -7.99 -12.43 1.13
N ALA A 276 -8.09 -12.31 -0.20
CA ALA A 276 -6.90 -12.27 -1.05
C ALA A 276 -5.99 -11.06 -0.78
N ILE A 277 -6.56 -9.91 -0.35
CA ILE A 277 -5.83 -8.64 -0.27
C ILE A 277 -6.14 -7.77 0.95
N HIS A 278 -7.28 -7.96 1.62
CA HIS A 278 -7.64 -7.14 2.78
C HIS A 278 -6.90 -7.61 4.02
N LEU A 279 -6.25 -6.65 4.69
CA LEU A 279 -5.32 -6.89 5.78
C LEU A 279 -5.99 -6.73 7.14
N THR A 280 -5.51 -7.49 8.13
CA THR A 280 -5.82 -7.26 9.54
C THR A 280 -5.20 -5.95 10.03
N GLU A 281 -5.58 -5.49 11.22
CA GLU A 281 -4.99 -4.28 11.81
C GLU A 281 -3.47 -4.42 12.02
N ALA A 282 -3.02 -5.53 12.60
CA ALA A 282 -1.61 -5.82 12.83
C ALA A 282 -0.81 -5.84 11.51
N ALA A 283 -1.40 -6.42 10.46
CA ALA A 283 -0.83 -6.42 9.13
C ALA A 283 -0.76 -5.00 8.53
N ASN A 284 -1.82 -4.19 8.64
CA ASN A 284 -1.81 -2.80 8.18
C ASN A 284 -0.71 -1.97 8.86
N ILE A 285 -0.48 -2.16 10.15
CA ILE A 285 0.63 -1.52 10.89
C ILE A 285 1.99 -1.92 10.30
N HIS A 286 2.15 -3.20 9.93
CA HIS A 286 3.38 -3.69 9.33
C HIS A 286 3.65 -3.07 7.93
N VAL A 287 2.61 -2.92 7.11
CA VAL A 287 2.70 -2.16 5.84
C VAL A 287 3.05 -0.71 6.11
N ALA A 288 2.37 -0.05 7.06
CA ALA A 288 2.65 1.34 7.40
C ALA A 288 4.09 1.55 7.87
N LYS A 289 4.67 0.59 8.60
CA LYS A 289 6.09 0.62 8.99
C LYS A 289 7.03 0.56 7.77
N SER A 290 6.75 -0.29 6.80
CA SER A 290 7.52 -0.36 5.54
C SER A 290 7.39 0.90 4.71
N LEU A 291 6.18 1.46 4.62
CA LEU A 291 5.94 2.75 3.97
C LEU A 291 6.71 3.88 4.65
N TYR A 292 6.74 3.91 5.99
CA TYR A 292 7.52 4.89 6.76
C TYR A 292 9.02 4.83 6.42
N TYR A 293 9.63 3.65 6.39
CA TYR A 293 11.04 3.52 6.01
C TYR A 293 11.28 3.86 4.54
N GLY A 294 10.40 3.47 3.64
CA GLY A 294 10.47 3.87 2.23
C GLY A 294 10.42 5.38 2.06
N LEU A 295 9.46 6.03 2.72
CA LEU A 295 9.25 7.47 2.68
C LEU A 295 10.46 8.23 3.24
N THR A 296 10.92 7.87 4.44
CA THR A 296 12.06 8.52 5.10
C THR A 296 13.40 8.27 4.39
N SER A 297 13.48 7.27 3.51
CA SER A 297 14.65 7.03 2.65
C SER A 297 14.72 7.96 1.43
N LEU A 298 13.65 8.69 1.10
CA LEU A 298 13.62 9.59 -0.04
C LEU A 298 14.49 10.83 0.24
N PRO A 299 15.50 11.14 -0.61
CA PRO A 299 16.40 12.27 -0.39
C PRO A 299 15.67 13.61 -0.24
N LYS A 300 14.55 13.78 -0.95
CA LYS A 300 13.76 15.01 -0.90
C LYS A 300 13.01 15.24 0.41
N LEU A 301 12.87 14.24 1.27
CA LEU A 301 12.33 14.41 2.63
C LEU A 301 13.41 14.57 3.68
N GLN A 302 14.68 14.38 3.31
CA GLN A 302 15.82 14.45 4.21
C GLN A 302 16.38 15.86 4.29
N VAL A 303 17.06 16.16 5.40
CA VAL A 303 17.95 17.31 5.52
C VAL A 303 19.27 16.94 4.83
N ALA A 304 19.72 17.80 3.90
CA ALA A 304 20.99 17.60 3.24
C ALA A 304 22.15 17.74 4.25
N SER A 305 23.13 16.84 4.15
CA SER A 305 24.40 16.98 4.86
C SER A 305 25.44 17.58 3.92
N PHE A 306 26.32 18.42 4.47
CA PHE A 306 27.42 19.07 3.75
C PHE A 306 28.74 18.62 4.36
N TYR A 307 29.77 18.44 3.55
CA TYR A 307 31.12 18.24 4.06
C TYR A 307 31.57 19.51 4.78
N SER A 308 32.24 19.37 5.93
CA SER A 308 33.02 20.48 6.46
C SER A 308 34.05 20.87 5.39
N ASN A 309 34.01 22.11 4.91
CA ASN A 309 35.01 22.63 3.98
C ASN A 309 36.40 22.32 4.55
N LEU A 310 37.24 21.62 3.78
CA LEU A 310 38.66 21.43 4.04
C LEU A 310 39.51 22.56 3.42
N ASP A 311 38.90 23.72 3.17
CA ASP A 311 39.59 24.91 2.66
C ASP A 311 39.40 26.09 3.64
N GLN A 312 40.07 26.00 4.80
CA GLN A 312 40.77 27.08 5.50
C GLN A 312 41.88 26.47 6.36
#